data_AF-A0A1X7IXZ7-F1
#
_entry.id   AF-A0A1X7IXZ7-F1
#
_cell.length_a   1.000
_cell.length_b   1.000
_cell.length_c   1.000
_cell.angle_alpha   90.00
_cell.angle_beta   90.00
_cell.angle_gamma   90.00
#
_symmetry.space_group_name_H-M   'P 1'
#
loop_
_entity.id
_entity.type
_entity.pdbx_description
1 polymer ?
#
loop_
_entity_poly.entity_id
_entity_poly.type
_entity_poly.pdbx_seq_one_letter_code
_entity_poly.pdbx_strand_id
1 'polypeptide(L)' 'MQRAFVLYFLTDQENNLNELNQLLSEGWKVICQRPMSGSQINASCSLVILEK' A
#
# COMPACT_ATOMS: atom_id res chain seq x y z
N MET A 1 4.60 15.71 -6.10
CA MET A 1 3.34 15.63 -5.32
C MET A 1 3.38 14.38 -4.46
N GLN A 2 2.77 14.39 -3.26
CA GLN A 2 2.77 13.23 -2.36
C GLN A 2 1.37 12.66 -2.14
N ARG A 3 1.29 11.33 -2.01
CA ARG A 3 0.05 10.58 -1.76
C ARG A 3 0.27 9.52 -0.70
N ALA A 4 -0.63 9.46 0.29
CA ALA A 4 -0.73 8.34 1.22
C ALA A 4 -1.59 7.22 0.61
N PHE A 5 -1.15 5.97 0.76
CA PHE A 5 -1.82 4.76 0.27
C PHE A 5 -1.78 3.71 1.38
N VAL A 6 -2.92 3.12 1.73
CA VAL A 6 -2.96 1.99 2.68
C VAL A 6 -2.91 0.70 1.87
N LEU A 7 -1.79 0.00 1.97
CA LEU A 7 -1.64 -1.34 1.43
C LEU A 7 -2.19 -2.33 2.45
N TYR A 8 -3.10 -3.20 2.03
CA TYR A 8 -3.55 -4.34 2.82
C TYR A 8 -3.38 -5.64 2.04
N PHE A 9 -3.03 -6.69 2.77
CA PHE A 9 -2.91 -8.04 2.24
C PHE A 9 -3.47 -9.03 3.24
N LEU A 10 -4.61 -9.64 2.92
CA LEU A 10 -5.23 -10.72 3.70
C LEU A 10 -5.00 -12.07 3.02
N THR A 11 -5.29 -12.15 1.71
CA THR A 11 -4.99 -13.29 0.84
C THR A 11 -4.64 -12.83 -0.57
N ASP A 12 -4.24 -13.74 -1.46
CA ASP A 12 -4.02 -13.43 -2.88
C ASP A 12 -5.26 -12.86 -3.59
N GLN A 13 -6.46 -13.23 -3.12
CA GLN A 13 -7.73 -12.76 -3.65
C GLN A 13 -8.23 -11.48 -2.94
N GLU A 14 -7.80 -11.26 -1.70
CA GLU A 14 -8.22 -10.15 -0.84
C GLU A 14 -7.02 -9.27 -0.46
N ASN A 15 -6.60 -8.45 -1.42
CA ASN A 15 -5.55 -7.44 -1.26
C ASN A 15 -5.76 -6.29 -2.25
N ASN A 16 -4.96 -5.24 -2.15
CA ASN A 16 -4.94 -4.14 -3.12
C ASN A 16 -3.56 -3.89 -3.76
N LEU A 17 -2.77 -4.96 -3.97
CA LEU A 17 -1.46 -4.85 -4.63
C LEU A 17 -1.57 -4.33 -6.06
N ASN A 18 -2.63 -4.68 -6.78
CA ASN A 18 -2.83 -4.23 -8.15
C ASN A 18 -3.01 -2.71 -8.26
N GLU A 19 -3.68 -2.09 -7.29
CA GLU A 19 -3.82 -0.62 -7.24
C GLU A 19 -2.48 0.05 -7.02
N LEU A 20 -1.67 -0.48 -6.09
CA LEU A 20 -0.31 0.02 -5.87
C LEU A 20 0.52 -0.12 -7.15
N ASN A 21 0.48 -1.28 -7.82
CA ASN A 21 1.22 -1.53 -9.06
C ASN A 21 0.81 -0.59 -10.19
N GLN A 22 -0.48 -0.26 -10.32
CA GLN A 22 -0.95 0.74 -11.28
C GLN A 22 -0.31 2.11 -11.01
N LEU A 23 -0.30 2.57 -9.75
CA LEU A 23 0.34 3.84 -9.40
C LEU A 23 1.84 3.82 -9.72
N LEU A 24 2.54 2.72 -9.42
CA LEU A 24 3.95 2.59 -9.77
C LEU A 24 4.16 2.63 -11.29
N SER A 25 3.28 2.02 -12.08
CA SER A 25 3.33 2.05 -13.55
C SER A 25 3.10 3.44 -14.14
N GLU A 26 2.33 4.29 -13.45
CA GLU A 26 2.10 5.69 -13.81
C GLU A 26 3.25 6.62 -13.41
N GLY A 27 4.35 6.06 -12.89
CA GLY A 27 5.57 6.79 -12.52
C GLY A 27 5.62 7.30 -11.09
N TRP A 28 4.67 6.90 -10.22
CA TRP A 28 4.80 7.16 -8.78
C TRP A 28 5.90 6.28 -8.18
N LYS A 29 6.60 6.79 -7.15
CA LYS A 29 7.65 6.07 -6.44
C LYS A 29 7.30 5.91 -4.96
N VAL A 30 7.57 4.75 -4.39
CA VAL A 30 7.49 4.56 -2.93
C VAL A 30 8.66 5.28 -2.28
N ILE A 31 8.37 6.24 -1.41
CA ILE A 31 9.39 6.97 -0.64
C ILE A 31 9.40 6.56 0.84
N CYS A 32 8.33 5.95 1.32
CA CYS A 32 8.23 5.47 2.70
C CYS A 32 7.19 4.36 2.79
N GLN A 33 7.48 3.32 3.58
CA GLN A 33 6.51 2.30 3.99
C GLN A 33 6.62 2.16 5.51
N ARG A 34 5.49 2.16 6.20
CA ARG A 34 5.43 1.90 7.64
C ARG A 34 4.40 0.82 7.94
N PRO A 35 4.72 -0.18 8.77
CA PRO A 35 3.72 -1.12 9.22
C PRO A 35 2.66 -0.38 10.03
N MET A 36 1.39 -0.72 9.81
CA MET A 36 0.30 -0.22 10.65
C MET A 36 0.03 -1.25 11.74
N SER A 37 0.49 -0.96 12.95
CA SER A 37 0.16 -1.79 14.13
C SER A 37 -1.33 -1.64 14.46
N GLY A 38 -2.02 -2.76 14.70
CA GLY A 38 -3.40 -2.75 15.19
C GLY A 38 -4.47 -3.25 14.21
N SER A 39 -4.12 -3.98 13.15
CA SER A 39 -5.16 -4.73 12.42
C SER A 39 -5.73 -5.80 13.36
N GLN A 40 -7.00 -5.62 13.76
CA GLN A 40 -7.78 -6.68 14.43
C GLN A 40 -8.18 -7.81 13.46
N ILE A 41 -7.76 -7.69 12.21
CA ILE A 41 -8.03 -8.59 11.10
C ILE A 41 -6.71 -9.28 10.76
N ASN A 42 -6.74 -10.55 10.34
CA ASN A 42 -5.58 -11.34 9.90
C ASN A 42 -4.92 -10.81 8.61
N ALA A 43 -5.01 -9.51 8.35
CA ALA A 43 -4.43 -8.82 7.21
C ALA A 43 -3.17 -8.06 7.65
N SER A 44 -2.13 -8.15 6.82
CA SER A 44 -0.97 -7.28 6.91
C SER A 44 -1.32 -5.92 6.32
N CYS A 45 -1.21 -4.86 7.13
CA CYS A 45 -1.50 -3.49 6.71
C CYS A 45 -0.24 -2.62 6.79
N SER A 46 0.00 -1.81 5.75
CA SER A 46 1.09 -0.84 5.70
C SER A 46 0.61 0.49 5.17
N LEU A 47 1.07 1.58 5.78
CA LEU A 47 0.98 2.91 5.20
C LEU A 47 2.15 3.10 4.23
N VAL A 48 1.84 3.33 2.97
CA VAL A 48 2.79 3.60 1.89
C VAL A 48 2.65 5.06 1.49
N ILE A 49 3.77 5.78 1.44
CA ILE A 49 3.84 7.15 0.91
C ILE A 49 4.44 7.09 -0.48
N LEU A 50 3.72 7.62 -1.45
CA LEU A 50 4.08 7.71 -2.85
C LEU A 50 4.42 9.16 -3.22
N GLU A 51 5.41 9.33 -4.10
CA GLU A 51 5.79 10.64 -4.65
C GLU A 51 5.91 10.58 -6.18
N LYS A 52 5.51 11.66 -6.84
CA LYS A 52 5.61 11.87 -8.30
C LYS A 52 6.20 13.23 -8.62
#